data_AF-A0A3B8NI01-F1
#
_entry.id   AF-A0A3B8NI01-F1
#
_cell.length_a   1.000
_cell.length_b   1.000
_cell.length_c   1.000
_cell.angle_alpha   90.00
_cell.angle_beta   90.00
_cell.angle_gamma   90.00
#
_symmetry.space_group_name_H-M   'P 1'
#
loop_
_entity.id
_entity.type
_entity.pdbx_description
1 polymer ?
#
loop_
_entity_poly.entity_id
_entity_poly.type
_entity_poly.pdbx_seq_one_letter_code
_entity_poly.pdbx_strand_id
1 'polypeptide(L)'
;MKIMKLTFFILWGSLTFHSLVYGIEVDGARDESYGDPVAVQNIQTGFGDPGSELNAAYALVSEGRLHLMLTGNLEPNFNKLEIFIDSKSGGQNQIIASQNPNNDNWAAKFDGFTFDSGFSADYLVILRHGFNGTQLDLDFTELGARGKGSLVGRFDPVGLGKTGPFEASNGMVLGFDNTNSLGIGSNQGQSANRENAALVRTGSELAIPLNLIGSPKGEIKICVMINGHGHDYLSNQFLGAMPEWTRNLGTNGQGDFIQDSSLKTIDLNNYEGDQFFVIPSSGPSLRILDFSYDFASGKVSITWASSPDSFYTLQSSIDMRSWQEIDDGIESQGELTVHDHLISDDKSKNRFYRVVKE
;
A
#
# COMPACT_ATOMS: atom_id res chain seq x y z
N MET A 1 -34.41 34.95 -59.19
CA MET A 1 -33.31 34.19 -58.55
C MET A 1 -33.65 34.07 -57.07
N LYS A 2 -34.17 32.90 -56.62
CA LYS A 2 -34.63 32.67 -55.24
C LYS A 2 -33.42 32.49 -54.33
N ILE A 3 -33.28 33.33 -53.32
CA ILE A 3 -32.26 33.19 -52.26
C ILE A 3 -32.76 32.11 -51.30
N MET A 4 -32.05 30.98 -51.26
CA MET A 4 -32.30 29.88 -50.34
C MET A 4 -31.57 30.19 -49.02
N LYS A 5 -32.32 30.46 -47.94
CA LYS A 5 -31.76 30.51 -46.58
C LYS A 5 -31.62 29.07 -46.09
N LEU A 6 -30.38 28.64 -45.88
CA LEU A 6 -30.06 27.35 -45.26
C LEU A 6 -29.92 27.59 -43.75
N THR A 7 -30.88 27.12 -42.97
CA THR A 7 -30.84 27.17 -41.50
C THR A 7 -30.20 25.88 -40.99
N PHE A 8 -29.03 25.97 -40.35
CA PHE A 8 -28.42 24.85 -39.64
C PHE A 8 -29.00 24.77 -38.22
N PHE A 9 -29.60 23.63 -37.87
CA PHE A 9 -29.84 23.25 -36.48
C PHE A 9 -28.59 22.52 -35.98
N ILE A 10 -27.88 23.08 -35.00
CA ILE A 10 -26.84 22.37 -34.26
C ILE A 10 -27.49 21.74 -33.04
N LEU A 11 -27.62 20.42 -33.08
CA LEU A 11 -28.06 19.60 -31.96
C LEU A 11 -26.93 19.59 -30.91
N TRP A 12 -27.13 20.23 -29.77
CA TRP A 12 -26.25 20.11 -28.61
C TRP A 12 -26.44 18.72 -27.98
N GLY A 13 -25.62 17.75 -28.37
CA GLY A 13 -25.40 16.54 -27.62
C GLY A 13 -24.16 16.71 -26.76
N SER A 14 -24.31 16.99 -25.46
CA SER A 14 -23.17 16.95 -24.53
C SER A 14 -22.77 15.49 -24.35
N LEU A 15 -21.70 15.08 -25.01
CA LEU A 15 -21.04 13.81 -24.69
C LEU A 15 -20.20 14.06 -23.44
N THR A 16 -20.77 13.81 -22.27
CA THR A 16 -20.06 13.83 -21.00
C THR A 16 -19.16 12.61 -20.92
N PHE A 17 -17.88 12.77 -21.25
CA PHE A 17 -16.87 11.79 -20.87
C PHE A 17 -16.64 11.93 -19.36
N HIS A 18 -17.24 11.03 -18.58
CA HIS A 18 -16.78 10.78 -17.23
C HIS A 18 -15.52 9.93 -17.35
N SER A 19 -14.35 10.50 -17.06
CA SER A 19 -13.26 9.68 -16.56
C SER A 19 -13.72 9.20 -15.19
N LEU A 20 -14.23 7.97 -15.13
CA LEU A 20 -14.35 7.27 -13.86
C LEU A 20 -12.92 7.01 -13.39
N VAL A 21 -12.40 7.88 -12.52
CA VAL A 21 -11.35 7.47 -11.60
C VAL A 21 -12.05 6.54 -10.62
N TYR A 22 -12.03 5.24 -10.89
CA TYR A 22 -12.38 4.29 -9.85
C TYR A 22 -11.27 4.40 -8.80
N GLY A 23 -11.63 4.88 -7.61
CA GLY A 23 -10.77 4.72 -6.43
C GLY A 23 -10.54 3.23 -6.18
N ILE A 24 -9.51 2.90 -5.42
CA ILE A 24 -9.21 1.52 -5.05
C ILE A 24 -10.43 0.90 -4.37
N GLU A 25 -10.92 -0.22 -4.91
CA GLU A 25 -11.98 -1.01 -4.29
C GLU A 25 -11.36 -1.90 -3.22
N VAL A 26 -11.67 -1.62 -1.95
CA VAL A 26 -11.07 -2.35 -0.83
C VAL A 26 -11.90 -3.60 -0.54
N ASP A 27 -11.65 -4.66 -1.31
CA ASP A 27 -12.40 -5.91 -1.26
C ASP A 27 -11.53 -7.17 -1.13
N GLY A 28 -10.20 -7.02 -1.08
CA GLY A 28 -9.28 -8.14 -0.99
C GLY A 28 -8.85 -8.69 -2.36
N ALA A 29 -9.31 -8.11 -3.46
CA ALA A 29 -8.81 -8.36 -4.81
C ALA A 29 -7.87 -7.23 -5.25
N ARG A 30 -6.72 -7.58 -5.83
CA ARG A 30 -5.72 -6.62 -6.27
C ARG A 30 -6.23 -5.86 -7.49
N ASP A 31 -6.46 -4.57 -7.35
CA ASP A 31 -6.71 -3.65 -8.45
C ASP A 31 -5.46 -3.42 -9.33
N GLU A 32 -5.66 -3.17 -10.63
CA GLU A 32 -4.54 -2.82 -11.53
C GLU A 32 -3.87 -1.49 -11.15
N SER A 33 -4.62 -0.58 -10.50
CA SER A 33 -4.14 0.73 -10.07
C SER A 33 -2.99 0.66 -9.05
N TYR A 34 -2.77 -0.48 -8.39
CA TYR A 34 -1.63 -0.71 -7.52
C TYR A 34 -0.28 -0.76 -8.27
N GLY A 35 -0.28 -1.10 -9.55
CA GLY A 35 0.95 -1.27 -10.35
C GLY A 35 1.77 -2.51 -9.95
N ASP A 36 3.09 -2.40 -10.11
CA ASP A 36 4.03 -3.47 -9.80
C ASP A 36 4.15 -3.72 -8.28
N PRO A 37 4.49 -4.95 -7.86
CA PRO A 37 4.65 -5.26 -6.43
C PRO A 37 5.82 -4.49 -5.82
N VAL A 38 5.61 -3.96 -4.61
CA VAL A 38 6.68 -3.35 -3.79
C VAL A 38 7.49 -4.40 -3.03
N ALA A 39 6.94 -5.60 -2.85
CA ALA A 39 7.67 -6.77 -2.35
C ALA A 39 7.09 -8.06 -2.93
N VAL A 40 7.93 -9.07 -3.13
CA VAL A 40 7.51 -10.41 -3.59
C VAL A 40 8.24 -11.46 -2.77
N GLN A 41 7.51 -12.45 -2.30
CA GLN A 41 8.02 -13.57 -1.52
C GLN A 41 9.11 -14.33 -2.29
N ASN A 42 10.14 -14.76 -1.57
CA ASN A 42 11.27 -15.51 -2.12
C ASN A 42 11.34 -16.95 -1.62
N ILE A 43 10.62 -17.29 -0.54
CA ILE A 43 10.65 -18.63 0.05
C ILE A 43 9.28 -19.24 0.28
N GLN A 44 9.20 -20.56 0.16
CA GLN A 44 7.98 -21.34 0.36
C GLN A 44 7.55 -21.32 1.83
N THR A 45 6.24 -21.35 2.09
CA THR A 45 5.69 -21.23 3.45
C THR A 45 5.87 -22.49 4.28
N GLY A 46 6.15 -22.31 5.57
CA GLY A 46 6.09 -23.38 6.57
C GLY A 46 4.72 -23.55 7.24
N PHE A 47 3.72 -22.75 6.86
CA PHE A 47 2.34 -22.78 7.41
C PHE A 47 1.32 -23.35 6.40
N GLY A 48 1.79 -23.99 5.31
CA GLY A 48 0.96 -24.72 4.35
C GLY A 48 0.50 -23.91 3.13
N ASP A 49 0.26 -24.62 2.01
CA ASP A 49 -0.18 -24.06 0.72
C ASP A 49 -1.23 -25.02 0.08
N PRO A 50 -2.53 -24.65 0.02
CA PRO A 50 -3.10 -23.44 0.60
C PRO A 50 -3.12 -23.55 2.13
N GLY A 51 -2.72 -22.48 2.80
CA GLY A 51 -2.61 -22.38 4.25
C GLY A 51 -2.40 -20.92 4.62
N SER A 52 -1.52 -20.62 5.58
CA SER A 52 -1.13 -19.24 5.82
C SER A 52 0.15 -18.91 5.03
N GLU A 53 0.06 -17.96 4.10
CA GLU A 53 1.15 -17.60 3.18
C GLU A 53 1.07 -16.14 2.72
N LEU A 54 2.22 -15.58 2.36
CA LEU A 54 2.33 -14.25 1.75
C LEU A 54 3.00 -14.37 0.40
N ASN A 55 2.39 -13.87 -0.68
CA ASN A 55 2.95 -13.94 -2.02
C ASN A 55 3.59 -12.62 -2.46
N ALA A 56 2.87 -11.50 -2.35
CA ALA A 56 3.39 -10.18 -2.73
C ALA A 56 2.70 -9.04 -1.96
N ALA A 57 3.40 -7.92 -1.82
CA ALA A 57 2.86 -6.66 -1.36
C ALA A 57 2.72 -5.68 -2.52
N TYR A 58 1.62 -4.95 -2.53
CA TYR A 58 1.39 -3.80 -3.40
C TYR A 58 0.93 -2.64 -2.56
N ALA A 59 1.38 -1.44 -2.89
CA ALA A 59 1.04 -0.27 -2.11
C ALA A 59 0.86 0.96 -3.00
N LEU A 60 -0.14 1.77 -2.67
CA LEU A 60 -0.42 3.04 -3.32
C LEU A 60 -0.86 4.04 -2.26
N VAL A 61 -0.26 5.22 -2.26
CA VAL A 61 -0.80 6.34 -1.49
C VAL A 61 -1.69 7.18 -2.41
N SER A 62 -2.97 7.22 -2.08
CA SER A 62 -3.98 7.97 -2.84
C SER A 62 -5.05 8.48 -1.88
N GLU A 63 -5.65 9.63 -2.21
CA GLU A 63 -6.83 10.16 -1.49
C GLU A 63 -6.64 10.29 0.05
N GLY A 64 -5.41 10.58 0.49
CA GLY A 64 -5.09 10.71 1.92
C GLY A 64 -5.03 9.39 2.68
N ARG A 65 -4.94 8.26 1.97
CA ARG A 65 -4.82 6.91 2.51
C ARG A 65 -3.61 6.19 1.93
N LEU A 66 -3.01 5.34 2.74
CA LEU A 66 -2.15 4.26 2.29
C LEU A 66 -3.06 3.06 1.95
N HIS A 67 -3.12 2.70 0.69
CA HIS A 67 -3.71 1.44 0.22
C HIS A 67 -2.60 0.38 0.21
N LEU A 68 -2.84 -0.74 0.87
CA LEU A 68 -1.89 -1.85 1.03
C LEU A 68 -2.61 -3.16 0.72
N MET A 69 -2.16 -3.84 -0.33
CA MET A 69 -2.64 -5.16 -0.72
C MET A 69 -1.55 -6.19 -0.45
N LEU A 70 -1.89 -7.20 0.35
CA LEU A 70 -1.02 -8.29 0.77
C LEU A 70 -1.63 -9.59 0.24
N THR A 71 -1.10 -10.08 -0.88
CA THR A 71 -1.65 -11.24 -1.56
C THR A 71 -1.23 -12.54 -0.89
N GLY A 72 -2.11 -13.52 -0.89
CA GLY A 72 -1.92 -14.81 -0.24
C GLY A 72 -3.12 -15.22 0.60
N ASN A 73 -2.87 -16.05 1.61
CA ASN A 73 -3.90 -16.62 2.45
C ASN A 73 -3.55 -16.47 3.94
N LEU A 74 -4.59 -16.36 4.77
CA LEU A 74 -4.51 -16.42 6.22
C LEU A 74 -5.51 -17.46 6.71
N GLU A 75 -5.06 -18.49 7.43
CA GLU A 75 -5.97 -19.55 7.86
C GLU A 75 -6.99 -19.08 8.92
N PRO A 76 -8.22 -19.62 8.91
CA PRO A 76 -9.27 -19.28 9.87
C PRO A 76 -9.11 -19.97 11.24
N ASN A 77 -7.88 -20.12 11.71
CA ASN A 77 -7.49 -20.82 12.95
C ASN A 77 -6.89 -19.86 14.00
N PHE A 78 -7.15 -18.56 13.85
CA PHE A 78 -6.56 -17.45 14.59
C PHE A 78 -5.07 -17.22 14.36
N ASN A 79 -4.51 -17.79 13.29
CA ASN A 79 -3.35 -17.19 12.67
C ASN A 79 -3.66 -15.73 12.33
N LYS A 80 -2.60 -14.94 12.32
CA LYS A 80 -2.72 -13.50 12.18
C LYS A 80 -1.63 -12.93 11.30
N LEU A 81 -1.96 -11.78 10.75
CA LEU A 81 -1.07 -10.92 10.02
C LEU A 81 -0.69 -9.75 10.94
N GLU A 82 0.60 -9.61 11.20
CA GLU A 82 1.16 -8.51 11.97
C GLU A 82 1.84 -7.55 11.01
N ILE A 83 1.37 -6.31 10.98
CA ILE A 83 1.82 -5.27 10.07
C ILE A 83 2.37 -4.14 10.93
N PHE A 84 3.69 -4.12 11.10
CA PHE A 84 4.38 -3.02 11.75
C PHE A 84 4.67 -1.94 10.71
N ILE A 85 4.47 -0.68 11.11
CA ILE A 85 4.61 0.49 10.24
C ILE A 85 5.58 1.47 10.91
N ASP A 86 6.62 1.85 10.19
CA ASP A 86 7.53 2.96 10.49
C ASP A 86 7.22 4.08 9.48
N SER A 87 6.75 5.20 9.99
CA SER A 87 6.18 6.29 9.16
C SER A 87 6.43 7.69 9.73
N LYS A 88 7.06 7.80 10.90
CA LYS A 88 7.47 9.07 11.50
C LYS A 88 8.77 8.88 12.28
N SER A 89 9.39 9.99 12.64
CA SER A 89 10.56 9.94 13.53
C SER A 89 10.16 9.38 14.91
N GLY A 90 10.92 8.40 15.40
CA GLY A 90 10.67 7.79 16.70
C GLY A 90 10.56 6.28 16.58
N GLY A 91 9.48 5.73 17.15
CA GLY A 91 9.21 4.30 17.14
C GLY A 91 10.11 3.45 18.04
N GLN A 92 9.98 2.14 17.87
CA GLN A 92 10.77 1.12 18.56
C GLN A 92 11.37 0.15 17.54
N ASN A 93 12.71 0.12 17.44
CA ASN A 93 13.41 -0.94 16.71
C ASN A 93 13.47 -2.25 17.52
N GLN A 94 13.70 -2.15 18.83
CA GLN A 94 13.50 -3.27 19.75
C GLN A 94 12.21 -3.03 20.53
N ILE A 95 11.32 -4.01 20.53
CA ILE A 95 10.05 -3.90 21.26
C ILE A 95 10.31 -3.92 22.76
N ILE A 96 9.72 -2.96 23.46
CA ILE A 96 9.73 -2.86 24.92
C ILE A 96 8.30 -2.98 25.41
N ALA A 97 7.88 -4.18 25.83
CA ALA A 97 6.48 -4.48 26.13
C ALA A 97 5.87 -3.56 27.19
N SER A 98 6.64 -3.22 28.22
CA SER A 98 6.20 -2.32 29.30
C SER A 98 5.86 -0.90 28.85
N GLN A 99 6.24 -0.53 27.62
CA GLN A 99 5.93 0.76 27.02
C GLN A 99 4.74 0.68 26.07
N ASN A 100 4.23 -0.49 25.71
CA ASN A 100 3.21 -0.64 24.69
C ASN A 100 1.85 -1.02 25.27
N PRO A 101 0.75 -0.59 24.62
CA PRO A 101 -0.56 -1.20 24.82
C PRO A 101 -0.50 -2.70 24.53
N ASN A 102 -1.30 -3.48 25.25
CA ASN A 102 -1.33 -4.93 25.15
C ASN A 102 -2.70 -5.45 24.69
N ASN A 103 -3.36 -4.73 23.77
CA ASN A 103 -4.55 -5.26 23.09
C ASN A 103 -4.17 -6.58 22.40
N ASP A 104 -5.08 -7.56 22.39
CA ASP A 104 -4.80 -8.92 21.92
C ASP A 104 -3.61 -9.66 22.60
N ASN A 105 -3.05 -9.11 23.68
CA ASN A 105 -1.92 -9.69 24.42
C ASN A 105 -0.59 -9.84 23.62
N TRP A 106 -0.38 -9.04 22.57
CA TRP A 106 0.81 -9.15 21.71
C TRP A 106 2.12 -8.69 22.38
N ALA A 107 2.08 -7.61 23.16
CA ALA A 107 3.27 -6.86 23.56
C ALA A 107 4.23 -7.71 24.39
N ALA A 108 3.72 -8.46 25.35
CA ALA A 108 4.54 -9.35 26.18
C ALA A 108 5.21 -10.49 25.37
N LYS A 109 4.58 -10.92 24.28
CA LYS A 109 5.12 -11.96 23.39
C LYS A 109 6.21 -11.42 22.48
N PHE A 110 6.16 -10.14 22.15
CA PHE A 110 7.19 -9.45 21.38
C PHE A 110 8.30 -8.81 22.22
N ASP A 111 8.27 -8.87 23.56
CA ASP A 111 9.24 -8.16 24.40
C ASP A 111 10.69 -8.54 24.07
N GLY A 112 11.47 -7.59 23.54
CA GLY A 112 12.85 -7.78 23.08
C GLY A 112 13.03 -8.24 21.62
N PHE A 113 11.95 -8.52 20.88
CA PHE A 113 12.01 -8.71 19.43
C PHE A 113 12.65 -7.48 18.79
N THR A 114 13.61 -7.70 17.90
CA THR A 114 14.41 -6.63 17.28
C THR A 114 14.22 -6.64 15.77
N PHE A 115 13.72 -5.53 15.21
CA PHE A 115 13.59 -5.32 13.77
C PHE A 115 14.95 -5.05 13.11
N ASP A 116 15.00 -5.13 11.78
CA ASP A 116 16.18 -4.76 11.00
C ASP A 116 16.66 -3.35 11.27
N SER A 117 17.96 -3.15 11.13
CA SER A 117 18.59 -1.84 11.14
C SER A 117 17.90 -0.91 10.14
N GLY A 118 17.48 0.26 10.63
CA GLY A 118 16.78 1.25 9.80
C GLY A 118 15.26 1.14 9.84
N PHE A 119 14.68 0.20 10.59
CA PHE A 119 13.25 0.12 10.86
C PHE A 119 12.96 0.40 12.35
N SER A 120 12.08 1.36 12.64
CA SER A 120 11.64 1.67 14.01
C SER A 120 10.12 1.77 14.05
N ALA A 121 9.45 0.70 14.49
CA ALA A 121 8.00 0.58 14.45
C ALA A 121 7.31 1.69 15.26
N ASP A 122 6.46 2.47 14.60
CA ASP A 122 5.59 3.46 15.22
C ASP A 122 4.19 2.90 15.50
N TYR A 123 3.71 2.02 14.62
CA TYR A 123 2.37 1.48 14.65
C TYR A 123 2.36 -0.03 14.39
N LEU A 124 1.32 -0.70 14.89
CA LEU A 124 1.03 -2.11 14.63
C LEU A 124 -0.44 -2.28 14.28
N VAL A 125 -0.71 -2.91 13.14
CA VAL A 125 -2.02 -3.46 12.78
C VAL A 125 -1.97 -4.98 12.94
N ILE A 126 -2.98 -5.56 13.59
CA ILE A 126 -3.12 -7.01 13.72
C ILE A 126 -4.43 -7.41 13.07
N LEU A 127 -4.36 -8.23 12.03
CA LEU A 127 -5.53 -8.87 11.43
C LEU A 127 -5.56 -10.33 11.84
N ARG A 128 -6.62 -10.76 12.51
CA ARG A 128 -6.83 -12.16 12.91
C ARG A 128 -7.98 -12.75 12.12
N HIS A 129 -7.81 -13.99 11.68
CA HIS A 129 -8.85 -14.74 10.98
C HIS A 129 -9.22 -16.00 11.78
N GLY A 130 -10.46 -16.08 12.24
CA GLY A 130 -10.88 -17.10 13.20
C GLY A 130 -12.24 -17.71 12.89
N PHE A 131 -12.64 -18.64 13.75
CA PHE A 131 -13.97 -19.27 13.75
C PHE A 131 -14.37 -19.87 12.39
N ASN A 132 -13.49 -20.62 11.73
CA ASN A 132 -13.74 -21.22 10.41
C ASN A 132 -14.12 -20.19 9.33
N GLY A 133 -13.68 -18.94 9.51
CA GLY A 133 -13.75 -17.87 8.52
C GLY A 133 -14.87 -16.87 8.75
N THR A 134 -15.69 -17.07 9.78
CA THR A 134 -16.78 -16.14 10.12
C THR A 134 -16.33 -14.97 10.98
N GLN A 135 -15.03 -14.80 11.23
CA GLN A 135 -14.53 -13.69 12.02
C GLN A 135 -13.20 -13.16 11.52
N LEU A 136 -13.19 -11.86 11.25
CA LEU A 136 -12.01 -11.03 11.12
C LEU A 136 -12.00 -10.04 12.27
N ASP A 137 -10.90 -10.01 13.03
CA ASP A 137 -10.66 -8.99 14.04
C ASP A 137 -9.49 -8.11 13.61
N LEU A 138 -9.70 -6.79 13.67
CA LEU A 138 -8.70 -5.79 13.31
C LEU A 138 -8.35 -4.96 14.54
N ASP A 139 -7.08 -5.02 14.94
CA ASP A 139 -6.52 -4.19 16.00
C ASP A 139 -5.58 -3.15 15.42
N PHE A 140 -5.50 -2.01 16.11
CA PHE A 140 -4.55 -0.96 15.80
C PHE A 140 -3.88 -0.48 17.09
N THR A 141 -2.56 -0.29 17.02
CA THR A 141 -1.72 0.16 18.13
C THR A 141 -0.77 1.24 17.66
N GLU A 142 -0.72 2.36 18.37
CA GLU A 142 0.44 3.26 18.38
C GLU A 142 1.42 2.75 19.45
N LEU A 143 2.68 2.55 19.08
CA LEU A 143 3.73 2.03 19.98
C LEU A 143 4.37 3.15 20.81
N GLY A 144 5.05 2.75 21.89
CA GLY A 144 5.78 3.62 22.81
C GLY A 144 4.97 4.04 24.03
N ALA A 145 5.64 4.57 25.06
CA ALA A 145 5.14 4.72 26.44
C ALA A 145 3.80 5.48 26.63
N ARG A 146 3.31 6.18 25.60
CA ARG A 146 2.03 6.91 25.60
C ARG A 146 1.09 6.48 24.47
N GLY A 147 1.49 5.46 23.72
CA GLY A 147 0.73 4.85 22.65
C GLY A 147 -0.58 4.27 23.16
N LYS A 148 -1.51 4.08 22.24
CA LYS A 148 -2.85 3.54 22.51
C LYS A 148 -3.11 2.38 21.56
N GLY A 149 -3.78 1.35 22.05
CA GLY A 149 -4.11 0.17 21.27
C GLY A 149 -5.48 -0.37 21.62
N SER A 150 -6.20 -0.87 20.61
CA SER A 150 -7.54 -1.41 20.77
C SER A 150 -7.96 -2.26 19.57
N LEU A 151 -8.92 -3.16 19.78
CA LEU A 151 -9.74 -3.75 18.72
C LEU A 151 -10.57 -2.63 18.08
N VAL A 152 -10.35 -2.36 16.80
CA VAL A 152 -11.01 -1.28 16.05
C VAL A 152 -12.10 -1.79 15.11
N GLY A 153 -12.13 -3.09 14.80
CA GLY A 153 -13.15 -3.72 13.98
C GLY A 153 -13.30 -5.21 14.24
N ARG A 154 -14.53 -5.72 14.12
CA ARG A 154 -14.87 -7.14 14.12
C ARG A 154 -15.91 -7.39 13.02
N PHE A 155 -15.61 -8.29 12.10
CA PHE A 155 -16.41 -8.50 10.89
C PHE A 155 -16.65 -9.98 10.63
N ASP A 156 -17.79 -10.31 10.02
CA ASP A 156 -18.15 -11.66 9.60
C ASP A 156 -18.30 -11.70 8.07
N PRO A 157 -17.21 -11.94 7.31
CA PRO A 157 -17.25 -11.89 5.85
C PRO A 157 -18.17 -12.98 5.27
N VAL A 158 -18.19 -14.17 5.89
CA VAL A 158 -19.03 -15.30 5.47
C VAL A 158 -20.50 -15.01 5.70
N GLY A 159 -20.87 -14.56 6.91
CA GLY A 159 -22.25 -14.23 7.25
C GLY A 159 -22.80 -13.05 6.46
N LEU A 160 -21.93 -12.11 6.06
CA LEU A 160 -22.29 -10.96 5.22
C LEU A 160 -22.26 -11.27 3.72
N GLY A 161 -21.66 -12.40 3.30
CA GLY A 161 -21.55 -12.79 1.90
C GLY A 161 -20.76 -11.80 1.04
N LYS A 162 -19.75 -11.13 1.62
CA LYS A 162 -18.89 -10.17 0.92
C LYS A 162 -17.45 -10.25 1.45
N THR A 163 -16.49 -9.84 0.64
CA THR A 163 -15.06 -9.78 0.99
C THR A 163 -14.61 -8.38 1.43
N GLY A 164 -15.45 -7.36 1.24
CA GLY A 164 -15.21 -5.99 1.69
C GLY A 164 -16.18 -5.02 1.01
N PRO A 165 -16.04 -3.70 1.24
CA PRO A 165 -15.24 -3.11 2.29
C PRO A 165 -15.85 -3.34 3.68
N PHE A 166 -14.98 -3.47 4.68
CA PHE A 166 -15.29 -3.48 6.11
C PHE A 166 -14.70 -2.26 6.79
N GLU A 167 -15.55 -1.34 7.25
CA GLU A 167 -15.12 -0.09 7.88
C GLU A 167 -14.86 -0.28 9.38
N ALA A 168 -13.65 0.06 9.82
CA ALA A 168 -13.27 0.06 11.23
C ALA A 168 -13.58 1.39 11.90
N SER A 169 -13.71 1.37 13.24
CA SER A 169 -14.07 2.55 14.05
C SER A 169 -13.05 3.70 14.00
N ASN A 170 -11.81 3.43 13.59
CA ASN A 170 -10.74 4.42 13.42
C ASN A 170 -10.59 4.92 11.97
N GLY A 171 -11.52 4.54 11.08
CA GLY A 171 -11.53 4.96 9.67
C GLY A 171 -10.66 4.11 8.74
N MET A 172 -9.97 3.08 9.23
CA MET A 172 -9.39 2.04 8.37
C MET A 172 -10.49 1.28 7.65
N VAL A 173 -10.18 0.79 6.45
CA VAL A 173 -11.07 -0.10 5.67
C VAL A 173 -10.31 -1.38 5.38
N LEU A 174 -10.98 -2.52 5.53
CA LEU A 174 -10.44 -3.86 5.28
C LEU A 174 -11.21 -4.53 4.12
N GLY A 175 -10.46 -5.12 3.21
CA GLY A 175 -10.90 -6.09 2.22
C GLY A 175 -10.18 -7.42 2.50
N PHE A 176 -10.85 -8.54 2.27
CA PHE A 176 -10.34 -9.86 2.62
C PHE A 176 -10.92 -10.92 1.70
N ASP A 177 -10.13 -11.33 0.72
CA ASP A 177 -10.42 -12.43 -0.20
C ASP A 177 -9.39 -13.54 -0.01
N ASN A 178 -9.78 -14.58 0.73
CA ASN A 178 -8.91 -15.68 1.12
C ASN A 178 -9.04 -16.90 0.18
N THR A 179 -9.18 -16.64 -1.13
CA THR A 179 -9.41 -17.66 -2.16
C THR A 179 -8.17 -18.01 -2.98
N ASN A 180 -6.99 -17.56 -2.57
CA ASN A 180 -5.76 -17.86 -3.30
C ASN A 180 -5.52 -19.38 -3.35
N SER A 181 -5.18 -19.87 -4.55
CA SER A 181 -4.87 -21.29 -4.83
C SER A 181 -3.59 -21.47 -5.64
N LEU A 182 -2.84 -20.38 -5.84
CA LEU A 182 -1.56 -20.32 -6.54
C LEU A 182 -0.49 -19.76 -5.59
N GLY A 183 0.75 -19.65 -6.03
CA GLY A 183 1.76 -18.88 -5.29
C GLY A 183 3.06 -19.61 -5.08
N ILE A 184 3.43 -19.79 -3.81
CA ILE A 184 4.83 -19.96 -3.39
C ILE A 184 5.21 -21.38 -2.97
N GLY A 185 4.28 -22.33 -2.86
CA GLY A 185 4.57 -23.70 -2.41
C GLY A 185 4.69 -23.82 -0.89
N SER A 186 4.76 -25.07 -0.40
CA SER A 186 4.80 -25.42 1.02
C SER A 186 6.08 -26.16 1.49
N ASN A 187 7.12 -26.24 0.67
CA ASN A 187 8.40 -26.82 1.07
C ASN A 187 9.21 -25.79 1.90
N GLN A 188 8.83 -25.61 3.17
CA GLN A 188 9.38 -24.62 4.11
C GLN A 188 10.83 -24.18 3.81
N GLY A 189 10.99 -22.89 3.53
CA GLY A 189 12.29 -22.25 3.37
C GLY A 189 12.94 -22.46 2.01
N GLN A 190 12.47 -23.40 1.17
CA GLN A 190 12.98 -23.51 -0.19
C GLN A 190 12.67 -22.26 -1.02
N SER A 191 13.40 -22.08 -2.11
CA SER A 191 13.11 -21.02 -3.07
C SER A 191 11.68 -21.13 -3.60
N ALA A 192 10.98 -20.01 -3.64
CA ALA A 192 9.67 -19.86 -4.26
C ALA A 192 9.78 -19.29 -5.67
N ASN A 193 8.81 -19.62 -6.53
CA ASN A 193 8.71 -18.99 -7.84
C ASN A 193 8.12 -17.58 -7.68
N ARG A 194 8.98 -16.55 -7.78
CA ARG A 194 8.60 -15.14 -7.62
C ARG A 194 7.63 -14.65 -8.69
N GLU A 195 7.73 -15.15 -9.92
CA GLU A 195 6.80 -14.79 -10.99
C GLU A 195 5.38 -15.29 -10.66
N ASN A 196 5.25 -16.53 -10.19
CA ASN A 196 3.97 -17.07 -9.74
C ASN A 196 3.43 -16.32 -8.52
N ALA A 197 4.29 -15.94 -7.57
CA ALA A 197 3.90 -15.17 -6.40
C ALA A 197 3.33 -13.79 -6.78
N ALA A 198 3.95 -13.11 -7.75
CA ALA A 198 3.47 -11.81 -8.27
C ALA A 198 2.16 -11.91 -9.08
N LEU A 199 1.79 -13.10 -9.55
CA LEU A 199 0.52 -13.33 -10.26
C LEU A 199 -0.66 -13.54 -9.31
N VAL A 200 -0.44 -13.77 -8.02
CA VAL A 200 -1.53 -13.89 -7.04
C VAL A 200 -2.24 -12.55 -6.89
N ARG A 201 -3.58 -12.61 -6.87
CA ARG A 201 -4.45 -11.40 -6.88
C ARG A 201 -5.36 -11.26 -5.67
N THR A 202 -5.48 -12.28 -4.83
CA THR A 202 -6.40 -12.27 -3.69
C THR A 202 -5.61 -12.29 -2.39
N GLY A 203 -6.17 -11.70 -1.33
CA GLY A 203 -5.56 -11.68 -0.01
C GLY A 203 -6.18 -10.65 0.93
N SER A 204 -5.34 -10.05 1.78
CA SER A 204 -5.73 -9.03 2.75
C SER A 204 -5.41 -7.64 2.24
N GLU A 205 -6.41 -6.76 2.23
CA GLU A 205 -6.30 -5.41 1.70
C GLU A 205 -6.71 -4.36 2.75
N LEU A 206 -5.91 -3.30 2.89
CA LEU A 206 -6.14 -2.26 3.86
C LEU A 206 -6.07 -0.89 3.21
N ALA A 207 -7.03 -0.02 3.52
CA ALA A 207 -6.91 1.42 3.29
C ALA A 207 -6.77 2.15 4.63
N ILE A 208 -5.56 2.61 4.91
CA ILE A 208 -5.15 3.21 6.19
C ILE A 208 -5.10 4.73 6.03
N PRO A 209 -5.90 5.51 6.79
CA PRO A 209 -5.80 6.97 6.76
C PRO A 209 -4.38 7.45 7.10
N LEU A 210 -3.79 8.33 6.29
CA LEU A 210 -2.43 8.83 6.56
C LEU A 210 -2.35 9.60 7.87
N ASN A 211 -3.41 10.31 8.26
CA ASN A 211 -3.49 10.99 9.56
C ASN A 211 -3.51 10.04 10.76
N LEU A 212 -3.91 8.78 10.57
CA LEU A 212 -3.86 7.76 11.61
C LEU A 212 -2.42 7.32 11.88
N ILE A 213 -1.57 7.29 10.85
CA ILE A 213 -0.16 6.90 10.92
C ILE A 213 0.79 8.11 10.91
N GLY A 214 0.37 9.23 11.50
CA GLY A 214 1.28 10.37 11.73
C GLY A 214 1.47 11.32 10.54
N SER A 215 0.71 11.15 9.45
CA SER A 215 0.79 11.96 8.22
C SER A 215 2.21 12.00 7.63
N PRO A 216 2.76 10.82 7.27
CA PRO A 216 4.11 10.71 6.75
C PRO A 216 4.35 11.68 5.59
N LYS A 217 5.52 12.32 5.63
CA LYS A 217 6.03 13.19 4.56
C LYS A 217 7.15 12.54 3.76
N GLY A 218 7.76 11.49 4.33
CA GLY A 218 8.79 10.69 3.69
C GLY A 218 8.29 9.29 3.35
N GLU A 219 9.24 8.39 3.22
CA GLU A 219 8.98 6.96 3.03
C GLU A 219 8.13 6.38 4.17
N ILE A 220 7.32 5.38 3.82
CA ILE A 220 6.63 4.53 4.79
C ILE A 220 7.28 3.16 4.67
N LYS A 221 7.82 2.63 5.77
CA LYS A 221 8.39 1.29 5.80
C LYS A 221 7.40 0.35 6.46
N ILE A 222 7.27 -0.85 5.92
CA ILE A 222 6.35 -1.86 6.45
C ILE A 222 7.08 -3.18 6.63
N CYS A 223 7.01 -3.70 7.84
CA CYS A 223 7.41 -5.07 8.17
C CYS A 223 6.14 -5.88 8.38
N VAL A 224 5.87 -6.82 7.47
CA VAL A 224 4.69 -7.69 7.52
C VAL A 224 5.12 -9.12 7.79
N MET A 225 4.47 -9.79 8.73
CA MET A 225 4.72 -11.19 9.06
C MET A 225 3.45 -11.94 9.42
N ILE A 226 3.46 -13.26 9.18
CA ILE A 226 2.43 -14.18 9.69
C ILE A 226 2.87 -14.75 11.03
N ASN A 227 1.95 -14.74 11.99
CA ASN A 227 2.16 -15.30 13.33
C ASN A 227 1.02 -16.25 13.71
N GLY A 228 1.34 -17.19 14.60
CA GLY A 228 0.37 -18.10 15.18
C GLY A 228 -0.58 -17.42 16.18
N HIS A 229 -1.60 -18.16 16.60
CA HIS A 229 -2.62 -17.70 17.56
C HIS A 229 -2.06 -17.04 18.82
N GLY A 230 -0.92 -17.51 19.36
CA GLY A 230 -0.35 -17.01 20.61
C GLY A 230 0.56 -15.78 20.51
N HIS A 231 0.79 -15.22 19.32
CA HIS A 231 1.83 -14.21 19.03
C HIS A 231 3.28 -14.70 19.26
N ASP A 232 3.46 -15.99 19.49
CA ASP A 232 4.72 -16.58 19.91
C ASP A 232 5.29 -17.56 18.87
N TYR A 233 4.66 -17.73 17.71
CA TYR A 233 5.18 -18.64 16.70
C TYR A 233 5.07 -18.01 15.32
N LEU A 234 6.17 -17.38 14.91
CA LEU A 234 6.25 -16.69 13.64
C LEU A 234 6.44 -17.71 12.51
N SER A 235 5.67 -17.53 11.44
CA SER A 235 5.95 -18.20 10.18
C SER A 235 7.26 -17.66 9.60
N ASN A 236 7.86 -18.41 8.66
CA ASN A 236 8.94 -17.87 7.83
C ASN A 236 8.44 -16.86 6.78
N GLN A 237 7.14 -16.54 6.81
CA GLN A 237 6.47 -15.67 5.85
C GLN A 237 6.51 -14.21 6.29
N PHE A 238 7.55 -13.52 5.82
CA PHE A 238 7.69 -12.07 5.87
C PHE A 238 7.60 -11.49 4.44
N LEU A 239 7.13 -10.26 4.30
CA LEU A 239 7.27 -9.45 3.07
C LEU A 239 8.31 -8.35 3.34
N GLY A 240 9.37 -8.34 2.52
CA GLY A 240 10.75 -8.22 3.02
C GLY A 240 11.26 -9.64 3.27
N ALA A 241 11.34 -10.45 2.22
CA ALA A 241 11.37 -11.91 2.34
C ALA A 241 12.57 -12.38 3.18
N MET A 242 12.36 -13.46 3.95
CA MET A 242 13.46 -14.12 4.65
C MET A 242 14.40 -14.83 3.65
N PRO A 243 15.69 -15.04 3.98
CA PRO A 243 16.61 -15.81 3.16
C PRO A 243 16.14 -17.25 2.91
N GLU A 244 16.62 -17.86 1.83
CA GLU A 244 16.44 -19.29 1.60
C GLU A 244 16.88 -20.13 2.80
N TRP A 245 16.18 -21.24 3.01
CA TRP A 245 16.31 -22.17 4.12
C TRP A 245 15.87 -21.64 5.49
N THR A 246 15.35 -20.41 5.55
CA THR A 246 14.71 -19.90 6.77
C THR A 246 13.46 -20.70 7.07
N ARG A 247 13.46 -21.33 8.25
CA ARG A 247 12.31 -22.05 8.80
C ARG A 247 11.43 -21.10 9.60
N ASN A 248 10.27 -21.58 10.07
CA ASN A 248 9.44 -20.80 10.99
C ASN A 248 10.29 -20.33 12.17
N LEU A 249 10.04 -19.13 12.67
CA LEU A 249 10.77 -18.61 13.80
C LEU A 249 10.01 -19.03 15.06
N GLY A 250 10.41 -20.19 15.56
CA GLY A 250 9.94 -20.70 16.83
C GLY A 250 10.42 -19.83 17.99
N THR A 251 9.67 -19.84 19.09
CA THR A 251 10.01 -19.13 20.34
C THR A 251 11.40 -19.39 20.92
N ASN A 252 12.10 -20.43 20.46
CA ASN A 252 13.46 -20.77 20.89
C ASN A 252 14.55 -20.14 20.01
N GLY A 253 14.17 -19.54 18.88
CA GLY A 253 15.10 -19.05 17.85
C GLY A 253 15.67 -20.15 16.94
N GLN A 254 15.23 -21.41 17.07
CA GLN A 254 15.64 -22.53 16.20
C GLN A 254 14.48 -23.15 15.41
N GLY A 255 13.28 -22.60 15.53
CA GLY A 255 12.10 -23.06 14.79
C GLY A 255 11.17 -23.99 15.54
N ASP A 256 11.42 -24.25 16.83
CA ASP A 256 10.50 -25.02 17.65
C ASP A 256 9.62 -24.12 18.54
N PHE A 257 8.38 -24.57 18.70
CA PHE A 257 7.44 -23.97 19.64
C PHE A 257 7.77 -24.40 21.07
N ILE A 258 7.91 -23.42 21.95
CA ILE A 258 7.97 -23.58 23.40
C ILE A 258 6.75 -22.86 23.96
N GLN A 259 5.91 -23.61 24.67
CA GLN A 259 4.73 -23.08 25.33
C GLN A 259 5.10 -21.95 26.29
N ASP A 260 4.27 -20.90 26.32
CA ASP A 260 4.41 -19.73 27.20
C ASP A 260 5.74 -18.96 27.04
N SER A 261 6.38 -19.10 25.88
CA SER A 261 7.59 -18.34 25.56
C SER A 261 7.25 -17.02 24.84
N SER A 262 8.30 -16.33 24.40
CA SER A 262 8.27 -15.03 23.72
C SER A 262 9.20 -15.06 22.50
N LEU A 263 9.01 -14.10 21.61
CA LEU A 263 9.85 -13.85 20.44
C LEU A 263 11.12 -13.06 20.77
N LYS A 264 11.44 -12.87 22.05
CA LYS A 264 12.57 -12.07 22.56
C LYS A 264 13.92 -12.38 21.91
N THR A 265 14.15 -13.62 21.52
CA THR A 265 15.42 -14.06 20.95
C THR A 265 15.54 -13.79 19.46
N ILE A 266 14.49 -13.28 18.82
CA ILE A 266 14.49 -12.96 17.41
C ILE A 266 15.03 -11.54 17.22
N ASP A 267 16.08 -11.47 16.43
CA ASP A 267 16.69 -10.24 15.95
C ASP A 267 16.88 -10.40 14.44
N LEU A 268 16.14 -9.58 13.67
CA LEU A 268 16.08 -9.66 12.23
C LEU A 268 17.42 -9.31 11.56
N ASN A 269 18.30 -8.57 12.25
CA ASN A 269 19.66 -8.29 11.77
C ASN A 269 20.54 -9.56 11.60
N ASN A 270 20.08 -10.72 12.06
CA ASN A 270 20.75 -12.00 11.83
C ASN A 270 20.41 -12.65 10.49
N TYR A 271 19.51 -12.08 9.70
CA TYR A 271 19.12 -12.57 8.38
C TYR A 271 19.62 -11.60 7.30
N GLU A 272 19.96 -12.13 6.14
CA GLU A 272 20.44 -11.30 5.03
C GLU A 272 19.29 -10.51 4.39
N GLY A 273 19.56 -9.24 4.08
CA GLY A 273 18.57 -8.32 3.51
C GLY A 273 17.61 -7.76 4.55
N ASP A 274 16.75 -6.84 4.11
CA ASP A 274 15.76 -6.21 4.98
C ASP A 274 14.46 -7.05 5.00
N GLN A 275 13.91 -7.31 6.19
CA GLN A 275 12.62 -7.95 6.39
C GLN A 275 11.44 -6.96 6.45
N PHE A 276 11.66 -5.79 5.86
CA PHE A 276 10.65 -4.78 5.58
C PHE A 276 10.78 -4.35 4.11
N PHE A 277 9.72 -3.72 3.59
CA PHE A 277 9.77 -3.04 2.31
C PHE A 277 9.44 -1.55 2.48
N VAL A 278 9.90 -0.77 1.52
CA VAL A 278 9.75 0.68 1.51
C VAL A 278 8.69 1.05 0.49
N ILE A 279 7.68 1.78 0.95
CA ILE A 279 6.76 2.49 0.09
C ILE A 279 7.40 3.85 -0.15
N PRO A 280 7.83 4.15 -1.39
CA PRO A 280 8.48 5.41 -1.68
C PRO A 280 7.55 6.55 -1.26
N SER A 281 8.14 7.63 -0.73
CA SER A 281 7.37 8.82 -0.36
C SER A 281 6.49 9.16 -1.55
N SER A 282 5.18 9.18 -1.35
CA SER A 282 4.28 9.70 -2.36
C SER A 282 4.61 11.17 -2.50
N GLY A 283 5.48 11.51 -3.46
CA GLY A 283 5.44 12.84 -4.03
C GLY A 283 3.97 13.14 -4.33
N PRO A 284 3.50 14.37 -4.08
CA PRO A 284 2.08 14.68 -4.24
C PRO A 284 1.58 14.15 -5.59
N SER A 285 0.44 13.46 -5.60
CA SER A 285 -0.11 12.83 -6.82
C SER A 285 -0.07 13.82 -7.98
N LEU A 286 0.52 13.41 -9.11
CA LEU A 286 0.74 14.29 -10.26
C LEU A 286 -0.59 14.91 -10.68
N ARG A 287 -0.71 16.21 -10.48
CA ARG A 287 -1.90 16.98 -10.82
C ARG A 287 -1.51 18.43 -11.04
N ILE A 288 -2.13 19.06 -12.03
CA ILE A 288 -2.03 20.51 -12.21
C ILE A 288 -2.76 21.17 -11.04
N LEU A 289 -2.07 22.08 -10.36
CA LEU A 289 -2.54 22.80 -9.18
C LEU A 289 -2.94 24.23 -9.50
N ASP A 290 -2.23 24.86 -10.42
CA ASP A 290 -2.50 26.23 -10.84
C ASP A 290 -2.15 26.44 -12.32
N PHE A 291 -2.84 27.40 -12.92
CA PHE A 291 -2.68 27.79 -14.32
C PHE A 291 -2.85 29.30 -14.46
N SER A 292 -1.87 29.96 -15.07
CA SER A 292 -1.95 31.39 -15.39
C SER A 292 -1.57 31.66 -16.84
N TYR A 293 -2.20 32.69 -17.42
CA TYR A 293 -1.91 33.17 -18.76
C TYR A 293 -1.79 34.69 -18.78
N ASP A 294 -0.68 35.18 -19.31
CA ASP A 294 -0.44 36.60 -19.57
C ASP A 294 -0.76 36.93 -21.04
N PHE A 295 -1.82 37.70 -21.26
CA PHE A 295 -2.27 38.12 -22.59
C PHE A 295 -1.26 39.01 -23.33
N ALA A 296 -0.44 39.79 -22.61
CA ALA A 296 0.51 40.71 -23.22
C ALA A 296 1.71 39.96 -23.82
N SER A 297 2.26 39.01 -23.05
CA SER A 297 3.42 38.21 -23.49
C SER A 297 3.03 36.94 -24.24
N GLY A 298 1.81 36.42 -24.04
CA GLY A 298 1.42 35.08 -24.49
C GLY A 298 2.02 33.96 -23.65
N LYS A 299 2.53 34.27 -22.45
CA LYS A 299 3.13 33.31 -21.52
C LYS A 299 2.06 32.54 -20.77
N VAL A 300 2.22 31.23 -20.73
CA VAL A 300 1.45 30.31 -19.91
C VAL A 300 2.38 29.79 -18.81
N SER A 301 1.93 29.87 -17.55
CA SER A 301 2.62 29.26 -16.41
C SER A 301 1.73 28.17 -15.83
N ILE A 302 2.25 26.94 -15.74
CA ILE A 302 1.53 25.79 -15.20
C ILE A 302 2.28 25.31 -13.96
N THR A 303 1.57 25.20 -12.85
CA THR A 303 2.10 24.62 -11.61
C THR A 303 1.49 23.26 -11.40
N TRP A 304 2.30 22.24 -11.14
CA TRP A 304 1.83 20.91 -10.75
C TRP A 304 2.51 20.40 -9.50
N ALA A 305 1.84 19.46 -8.84
CA ALA A 305 2.42 18.59 -7.85
C ALA A 305 3.44 17.65 -8.49
N SER A 306 4.70 17.73 -8.07
CA SER A 306 5.80 16.92 -8.58
C SER A 306 6.45 16.08 -7.48
N SER A 307 7.18 15.04 -7.89
CA SER A 307 8.04 14.24 -7.04
C SER A 307 9.46 14.79 -7.15
N PRO A 308 10.22 14.92 -6.05
CA PRO A 308 11.64 15.24 -6.12
C PRO A 308 12.39 14.28 -7.06
N ASP A 309 13.49 14.75 -7.66
CA ASP A 309 14.40 13.97 -8.51
C ASP A 309 13.71 13.22 -9.68
N SER A 310 12.62 13.78 -10.21
CA SER A 310 11.84 13.22 -11.32
C SER A 310 11.85 14.15 -12.54
N PHE A 311 11.57 13.59 -13.71
CA PHE A 311 11.43 14.32 -14.97
C PHE A 311 10.01 14.24 -15.51
N TYR A 312 9.61 15.25 -16.27
CA TYR A 312 8.24 15.40 -16.78
C TYR A 312 8.21 15.90 -18.22
N THR A 313 7.22 15.44 -18.96
CA THR A 313 6.85 15.97 -20.27
C THR A 313 5.58 16.82 -20.14
N LEU A 314 5.61 18.04 -20.68
CA LEU A 314 4.44 18.89 -20.83
C LEU A 314 3.87 18.74 -22.24
N GLN A 315 2.57 18.46 -22.34
CA GLN A 315 1.89 18.30 -23.62
C GLN A 315 0.66 19.20 -23.69
N SER A 316 0.31 19.62 -24.90
CA SER A 316 -0.93 20.32 -25.18
C SER A 316 -1.77 19.65 -26.25
N SER A 317 -3.06 19.96 -26.24
CA SER A 317 -4.00 19.53 -27.26
C SER A 317 -5.03 20.63 -27.52
N ILE A 318 -5.54 20.70 -28.75
CA ILE A 318 -6.67 21.57 -29.10
C ILE A 318 -8.00 20.79 -29.20
N ASP A 319 -7.95 19.46 -29.13
CA ASP A 319 -9.09 18.56 -29.34
C ASP A 319 -9.23 17.47 -28.26
N MET A 320 -8.33 17.43 -27.28
CA MET A 320 -8.15 16.40 -26.25
C MET A 320 -7.87 14.98 -26.77
N ARG A 321 -7.64 14.81 -28.08
CA ARG A 321 -7.39 13.51 -28.72
C ARG A 321 -5.95 13.40 -29.19
N SER A 322 -5.49 14.44 -29.88
CA SER A 322 -4.15 14.54 -30.42
C SER A 322 -3.33 15.41 -29.48
N TRP A 323 -2.32 14.82 -28.85
CA TRP A 323 -1.44 15.52 -27.92
C TRP A 323 -0.11 15.81 -28.60
N GLN A 324 0.32 17.06 -28.52
CA GLN A 324 1.61 17.54 -29.00
C GLN A 324 2.47 17.88 -27.80
N GLU A 325 3.71 17.43 -27.85
CA GLU A 325 4.74 17.81 -26.90
C GLU A 325 5.01 19.31 -26.98
N ILE A 326 5.10 19.94 -25.81
CA ILE A 326 5.57 21.31 -25.66
C ILE A 326 7.04 21.28 -25.27
N ASP A 327 7.36 20.49 -24.25
CA ASP A 327 8.71 20.33 -23.71
C ASP A 327 8.81 18.98 -22.99
N ASP A 328 10.01 18.42 -22.95
CA ASP A 328 10.37 17.16 -22.30
C ASP A 328 11.57 17.34 -21.37
N GLY A 329 11.87 16.34 -20.55
CA GLY A 329 12.99 16.39 -19.61
C GLY A 329 12.88 17.49 -18.56
N ILE A 330 11.65 17.93 -18.23
CA ILE A 330 11.45 18.99 -17.23
C ILE A 330 11.79 18.44 -15.85
N GLU A 331 12.94 18.83 -15.33
CA GLU A 331 13.41 18.43 -14.00
C GLU A 331 12.49 19.00 -12.91
N SER A 332 12.18 18.16 -11.92
CA SER A 332 11.40 18.54 -10.76
C SER A 332 12.07 19.64 -9.93
N GLN A 333 11.29 20.62 -9.47
CA GLN A 333 11.77 21.67 -8.55
C GLN A 333 11.48 21.32 -7.07
N GLY A 334 11.10 20.08 -6.77
CA GLY A 334 10.78 19.59 -5.42
C GLY A 334 9.42 18.90 -5.38
N GLU A 335 8.56 19.28 -4.43
CA GLU A 335 7.17 18.80 -4.37
C GLU A 335 6.23 19.55 -5.33
N LEU A 336 6.71 20.67 -5.87
CA LEU A 336 6.00 21.51 -6.84
C LEU A 336 6.95 21.84 -7.97
N THR A 337 6.45 21.77 -9.20
CA THR A 337 7.17 22.28 -10.37
C THR A 337 6.30 23.32 -11.04
N VAL A 338 6.92 24.48 -11.33
CA VAL A 338 6.35 25.52 -12.16
C VAL A 338 7.09 25.51 -13.49
N HIS A 339 6.36 25.40 -14.58
CA HIS A 339 6.93 25.49 -15.92
C HIS A 339 6.19 26.51 -16.78
N ASP A 340 6.99 27.27 -17.49
CA ASP A 340 6.58 28.41 -18.29
C ASP A 340 6.83 28.12 -19.77
N HIS A 341 5.83 28.35 -20.61
CA HIS A 341 6.02 28.30 -22.07
C HIS A 341 5.24 29.42 -22.77
N LEU A 342 5.57 29.65 -24.04
CA LEU A 342 4.90 30.65 -24.89
C LEU A 342 3.96 29.97 -25.87
N ILE A 343 2.75 30.52 -26.04
CA ILE A 343 1.88 30.17 -27.16
C ILE A 343 2.36 30.92 -28.39
N SER A 344 3.06 30.24 -29.29
CA SER A 344 3.63 30.80 -30.52
C SER A 344 2.68 30.75 -31.72
N ASP A 345 1.59 30.00 -31.63
CA ASP A 345 0.59 29.82 -32.68
C ASP A 345 -0.73 30.55 -32.34
N ASP A 346 -1.84 30.17 -32.97
CA ASP A 346 -3.11 30.89 -32.87
C ASP A 346 -3.62 30.96 -31.41
N LYS A 347 -3.51 32.16 -30.82
CA LYS A 347 -3.91 32.47 -29.44
C LYS A 347 -5.43 32.43 -29.22
N SER A 348 -6.24 32.31 -30.28
CA SER A 348 -7.71 32.25 -30.17
C SER A 348 -8.25 30.83 -29.93
N LYS A 349 -7.40 29.80 -29.98
CA LYS A 349 -7.79 28.41 -29.77
C LYS A 349 -7.83 28.05 -28.29
N ASN A 350 -8.85 27.28 -27.91
CA ASN A 350 -8.85 26.57 -26.63
C ASN A 350 -7.71 25.54 -26.63
N ARG A 351 -6.95 25.49 -25.54
CA ARG A 351 -5.87 24.52 -25.33
C ARG A 351 -6.09 23.77 -24.02
N PHE A 352 -5.81 22.49 -24.06
CA PHE A 352 -5.79 21.59 -22.93
C PHE A 352 -4.33 21.22 -22.66
N TYR A 353 -3.99 21.04 -21.39
CA TYR A 353 -2.64 20.66 -20.97
C TYR A 353 -2.69 19.39 -20.15
N ARG A 354 -1.64 18.59 -20.27
CA ARG A 354 -1.37 17.49 -19.35
C ARG A 354 0.11 17.42 -19.07
N VAL A 355 0.43 16.98 -17.87
CA VAL A 355 1.79 16.65 -17.46
C VAL A 355 1.89 15.15 -17.37
N VAL A 356 2.94 14.58 -17.94
CA VAL A 356 3.24 13.15 -17.90
C VAL A 356 4.56 12.99 -17.16
N LYS A 357 4.64 12.06 -16.22
CA LYS A 357 5.91 11.69 -15.58
C LYS A 357 6.67 10.79 -16.55
N GLU A 358 7.96 11.07 -16.74
CA GLU A 358 8.86 10.27 -17.57
C GLU A 358 9.33 8.97 -16.90
#